data_AF-A0AAD9UZH0-F1
#
_entry.id   AF-A0AAD9UZH0-F1
#
_cell.length_a   1.000
_cell.length_b   1.000
_cell.length_c   1.000
_cell.angle_alpha   90.00
_cell.angle_beta   90.00
_cell.angle_gamma   90.00
#
_symmetry.space_group_name_H-M   'P 1'
#
loop_
_entity.id
_entity.type
_entity.pdbx_description
1 polymer ?
#
loop_
_entity_poly.entity_id
_entity_poly.type
_entity_poly.pdbx_seq_one_letter_code
_entity_poly.pdbx_strand_id
1 'polypeptide(L)'
;MAASDEAPVFVEPQREIRCPTDLTKWEKSQAYSDFIGFVLTLNDAVKGKSMSGDYHMSKICKTYVPSGNLAHKNAVFNIQASKKLVVMLDTMNSWIDEIPPTDQPQRFGNKAFRTWCNRLEEVRDNITELYVL
;
A
#
# COMPACT_ATOMS: atom_id res chain seq x y z
N MET A 1 -28.38 -6.35 14.84
CA MET A 1 -28.60 -5.29 13.84
C MET A 1 -28.23 -5.89 12.49
N ALA A 2 -29.17 -5.95 11.56
CA ALA A 2 -28.94 -6.53 10.24
C ALA A 2 -27.89 -5.69 9.49
N ALA A 3 -26.88 -6.34 8.91
CA ALA A 3 -26.00 -5.70 7.95
C ALA A 3 -26.88 -5.28 6.76
N SER A 4 -26.92 -3.99 6.45
CA SER A 4 -27.56 -3.47 5.25
C SER A 4 -26.83 -4.05 4.03
N ASP A 5 -27.57 -4.66 3.11
CA ASP A 5 -27.08 -5.32 1.88
C ASP A 5 -26.61 -4.31 0.80
N GLU A 6 -26.41 -3.05 1.18
CA GLU A 6 -25.96 -1.98 0.29
C GLU A 6 -24.43 -1.87 0.33
N ALA A 7 -23.84 -1.72 -0.86
CA ALA A 7 -22.40 -1.54 -1.00
C ALA A 7 -21.94 -0.30 -0.20
N PRO A 8 -20.76 -0.36 0.45
CA PRO A 8 -20.25 0.76 1.23
C PRO A 8 -20.00 1.98 0.34
N VAL A 9 -20.44 3.15 0.79
CA VAL A 9 -20.17 4.43 0.13
C VAL A 9 -18.76 4.89 0.50
N PHE A 10 -17.90 5.09 -0.51
CA PHE A 10 -16.54 5.61 -0.31
C PHE A 10 -16.54 7.14 -0.25
N VAL A 11 -15.74 7.69 0.66
CA VAL A 11 -15.56 9.14 0.86
C VAL A 11 -14.09 9.47 1.05
N GLU A 12 -13.69 10.70 0.72
CA GLU A 12 -12.32 11.16 0.93
C GLU A 12 -12.01 11.28 2.45
N PRO A 13 -10.94 10.65 2.96
CA PRO A 13 -10.58 10.73 4.37
C PRO A 13 -10.23 12.15 4.81
N GLN A 14 -10.72 12.58 5.97
CA GLN A 14 -10.41 13.89 6.54
C GLN A 14 -9.80 13.77 7.93
N ARG A 15 -9.00 14.77 8.31
CA ARG A 15 -8.41 14.81 9.65
C ARG A 15 -9.49 15.04 10.70
N GLU A 16 -9.72 14.06 11.55
CA GLU A 16 -10.72 14.14 12.64
C GLU A 16 -10.10 14.31 14.03
N ILE A 17 -8.78 14.10 14.19
CA ILE A 17 -8.05 14.31 15.46
C ILE A 17 -7.29 15.64 15.36
N ARG A 18 -7.80 16.67 16.03
CA ARG A 18 -7.25 18.04 16.01
C ARG A 18 -6.73 18.48 17.37
N CYS A 19 -7.30 17.98 18.45
CA CYS A 19 -6.90 18.25 19.81
C CYS A 19 -6.97 16.99 20.71
N PRO A 20 -6.36 17.00 21.90
CA PRO A 20 -6.29 15.81 22.76
C PRO A 20 -7.65 15.19 23.13
N THR A 21 -8.70 16.00 23.26
CA THR A 21 -10.05 15.51 23.60
C THR A 21 -10.68 14.68 22.47
N ASP A 22 -10.24 14.86 21.22
CA ASP A 22 -10.72 14.05 20.09
C ASP A 22 -10.27 12.59 20.18
N LEU A 23 -9.26 12.29 21.00
CA LEU A 23 -8.77 10.92 21.20
C LEU A 23 -9.86 10.01 21.76
N THR A 24 -10.74 10.53 22.64
CA THR A 24 -11.87 9.75 23.16
C THR A 24 -12.87 9.39 22.07
N LYS A 25 -13.06 10.25 21.05
CA LYS A 25 -13.88 9.94 19.87
C LYS A 25 -13.17 8.88 19.01
N TRP A 26 -11.87 9.03 18.81
CA TRP A 26 -11.05 8.09 18.04
C TRP A 26 -11.07 6.68 18.64
N GLU A 27 -10.79 6.52 19.92
CA GLU A 27 -10.75 5.21 20.62
C GLU A 27 -12.09 4.45 20.58
N LYS A 28 -13.20 5.18 20.46
CA LYS A 28 -14.56 4.60 20.35
C LYS A 28 -15.03 4.40 18.90
N SER A 29 -14.21 4.78 17.92
CA SER A 29 -14.59 4.74 16.51
C SER A 29 -14.47 3.33 15.91
N GLN A 30 -15.21 3.10 14.82
CA GLN A 30 -15.07 1.89 14.02
C GLN A 30 -13.67 1.77 13.43
N ALA A 31 -13.11 2.88 12.92
CA ALA A 31 -11.77 2.91 12.33
C ALA A 31 -10.68 2.47 13.31
N TYR A 32 -10.77 2.86 14.58
CA TYR A 32 -9.86 2.37 15.62
C TYR A 32 -10.01 0.87 15.86
N SER A 33 -11.25 0.40 16.00
CA SER A 33 -11.55 -1.03 16.21
C SER A 33 -11.04 -1.90 15.06
N ASP A 34 -11.25 -1.46 13.82
CA ASP A 34 -10.79 -2.15 12.62
C ASP A 34 -9.26 -2.15 12.51
N PHE A 35 -8.62 -1.00 12.77
CA PHE A 35 -7.16 -0.87 12.72
C PHE A 35 -6.48 -1.79 13.74
N ILE A 36 -6.94 -1.77 15.01
CA ILE A 36 -6.39 -2.64 16.05
C ILE A 36 -6.68 -4.10 15.75
N GLY A 37 -7.91 -4.43 15.32
CA GLY A 37 -8.29 -5.78 14.93
C GLY A 37 -7.40 -6.33 13.81
N PHE A 38 -7.10 -5.50 12.80
CA PHE A 38 -6.19 -5.83 11.70
C PHE A 38 -4.77 -6.10 12.19
N VAL A 39 -4.20 -5.22 13.01
CA VAL A 39 -2.84 -5.37 13.58
C VAL A 39 -2.74 -6.66 14.40
N LEU A 40 -3.71 -6.92 15.28
CA LEU A 40 -3.74 -8.13 16.10
C LEU A 40 -3.86 -9.40 15.26
N THR A 41 -4.71 -9.37 14.23
CA THR A 41 -4.87 -10.49 13.30
C THR A 41 -3.55 -10.81 12.57
N LEU A 42 -2.85 -9.78 12.07
CA LEU A 42 -1.55 -9.98 11.43
C LEU A 42 -0.50 -10.52 12.41
N ASN A 43 -0.45 -9.97 13.63
CA ASN A 43 0.51 -10.39 14.66
C ASN A 43 0.35 -11.88 15.01
N ASP A 44 -0.89 -12.33 15.25
CA ASP A 44 -1.15 -13.74 15.53
C ASP A 44 -0.88 -14.62 14.30
N ALA A 45 -1.19 -14.12 13.10
CA ALA A 45 -0.92 -14.86 11.87
C ALA A 45 0.57 -15.13 11.63
N VAL A 46 1.50 -14.31 12.14
CA VAL A 46 2.95 -14.46 11.93
C VAL A 46 3.71 -15.06 13.13
N LYS A 47 3.02 -15.35 14.24
CA LYS A 47 3.65 -15.90 15.45
C LYS A 47 4.33 -17.25 15.16
N GLY A 48 5.61 -17.36 15.51
CA GLY A 48 6.41 -18.58 15.34
C GLY A 48 6.78 -18.92 13.89
N LYS A 49 6.56 -18.00 12.95
CA LYS A 49 6.83 -18.18 11.52
C LYS A 49 8.11 -17.45 11.11
N SER A 50 8.93 -18.10 10.28
CA SER A 50 10.17 -17.53 9.74
C SER A 50 9.90 -16.69 8.50
N MET A 51 10.61 -15.59 8.26
CA MET A 51 10.45 -14.82 7.01
C MET A 51 10.73 -15.66 5.76
N SER A 52 11.61 -16.66 5.85
CA SER A 52 12.01 -17.53 4.72
C SER A 52 11.20 -18.82 4.65
N GLY A 53 10.10 -18.94 5.39
CA GLY A 53 9.21 -20.10 5.33
C GLY A 53 8.39 -20.15 4.03
N ASP A 54 7.91 -21.33 3.68
CA ASP A 54 6.94 -21.48 2.59
C ASP A 54 5.54 -21.09 3.08
N TYR A 55 4.96 -20.04 2.49
CA TYR A 55 3.64 -19.54 2.85
C TYR A 55 2.64 -19.68 1.71
N HIS A 56 1.40 -19.97 2.09
CA HIS A 56 0.31 -19.99 1.13
C HIS A 56 0.10 -18.62 0.51
N MET A 57 -0.14 -18.67 -0.77
CA MET A 57 -0.13 -17.56 -1.69
C MET A 57 -1.46 -17.63 -2.44
N SER A 58 -2.39 -16.70 -2.15
CA SER A 58 -3.82 -16.80 -2.50
C SER A 58 -4.11 -16.72 -4.01
N LYS A 59 -5.17 -17.40 -4.46
CA LYS A 59 -5.55 -17.58 -5.88
C LYS A 59 -6.46 -16.49 -6.49
N ILE A 60 -6.83 -15.43 -5.76
CA ILE A 60 -8.10 -14.70 -6.00
C ILE A 60 -8.13 -13.59 -7.09
N CYS A 61 -7.05 -13.23 -7.80
CA CYS A 61 -7.12 -12.10 -8.76
C CYS A 61 -6.59 -12.45 -10.17
N LYS A 62 -7.42 -12.23 -11.20
CA LYS A 62 -7.19 -12.65 -12.59
C LYS A 62 -6.25 -11.70 -13.36
N THR A 63 -5.39 -12.35 -14.16
CA THR A 63 -4.64 -11.91 -15.36
C THR A 63 -4.12 -10.47 -15.44
N TYR A 64 -2.79 -10.33 -15.40
CA TYR A 64 -2.06 -9.24 -16.06
C TYR A 64 -0.94 -9.83 -16.93
N VAL A 65 -0.83 -9.33 -18.17
CA VAL A 65 0.27 -9.60 -19.10
C VAL A 65 1.01 -8.27 -19.28
N PRO A 66 2.30 -8.16 -18.91
CA PRO A 66 3.08 -6.97 -19.21
C PRO A 66 3.33 -6.91 -20.72
N SER A 67 2.87 -5.85 -21.38
CA SER A 67 3.45 -5.45 -22.68
C SER A 67 4.82 -4.82 -22.41
N GLY A 68 5.90 -5.56 -22.66
CA GLY A 68 7.25 -5.00 -22.58
C GLY A 68 8.38 -6.01 -22.49
N ASN A 69 8.73 -6.59 -23.64
CA ASN A 69 9.93 -7.37 -24.00
C ASN A 69 10.29 -8.69 -23.28
N LEU A 70 10.39 -9.71 -24.13
CA LEU A 70 10.65 -11.11 -23.87
C LEU A 70 12.14 -11.38 -23.63
N ALA A 71 12.52 -11.85 -22.44
CA ALA A 71 13.67 -12.75 -22.28
C ALA A 71 13.65 -13.48 -20.92
N HIS A 72 12.57 -14.21 -20.61
CA HIS A 72 12.69 -15.49 -19.92
C HIS A 72 11.41 -16.30 -20.14
N LYS A 73 11.50 -17.25 -21.08
CA LYS A 73 10.50 -18.27 -21.31
C LYS A 73 10.53 -19.25 -20.14
N ASN A 74 9.34 -19.70 -19.74
CA ASN A 74 9.05 -20.78 -18.78
C ASN A 74 9.07 -20.39 -17.30
N ALA A 75 8.08 -19.60 -16.90
CA ALA A 75 7.40 -19.86 -15.65
C ALA A 75 5.95 -19.38 -15.76
N VAL A 76 5.03 -20.30 -15.50
CA VAL A 76 3.59 -20.03 -15.38
C VAL A 76 3.41 -19.19 -14.12
N PHE A 77 3.27 -17.87 -14.26
CA PHE A 77 3.24 -16.97 -13.10
C PHE A 77 1.82 -16.71 -12.61
N ASN A 78 1.43 -17.40 -11.53
CA ASN A 78 0.36 -16.97 -10.62
C ASN A 78 0.82 -15.71 -9.88
N ILE A 79 0.33 -14.54 -10.28
CA ILE A 79 0.63 -13.26 -9.62
C ILE A 79 -0.56 -12.86 -8.73
N GLN A 80 -0.24 -12.51 -7.49
CA GLN A 80 -1.16 -12.39 -6.35
C GLN A 80 -1.19 -10.95 -5.86
N ALA A 81 -2.22 -10.54 -5.13
CA ALA A 81 -2.34 -9.18 -4.59
C ALA A 81 -1.07 -8.72 -3.84
N SER A 82 -0.49 -9.57 -3.00
CA SER A 82 0.76 -9.27 -2.29
C SER A 82 1.94 -9.03 -3.24
N LYS A 83 2.03 -9.76 -4.36
CA LYS A 83 3.07 -9.53 -5.38
C LYS A 83 2.83 -8.23 -6.14
N LYS A 84 1.58 -7.89 -6.47
CA LYS A 84 1.28 -6.60 -7.11
C LYS A 84 1.65 -5.43 -6.19
N LEU A 85 1.36 -5.53 -4.89
CA LEU A 85 1.81 -4.55 -3.89
C LEU A 85 3.35 -4.43 -3.85
N VAL A 86 4.08 -5.56 -3.90
CA VAL A 86 5.55 -5.52 -3.99
C VAL A 86 6.02 -4.80 -5.24
N VAL A 87 5.44 -5.10 -6.41
CA VAL A 87 5.80 -4.41 -7.67
C VAL A 87 5.48 -2.91 -7.62
N MET A 88 4.37 -2.53 -6.99
CA MET A 88 4.05 -1.11 -6.76
C MET A 88 5.13 -0.43 -5.91
N LEU A 89 5.55 -1.08 -4.82
CA LEU A 89 6.63 -0.57 -3.95
C LEU A 89 7.97 -0.51 -4.70
N ASP A 90 8.30 -1.51 -5.52
CA ASP A 90 9.52 -1.53 -6.34
C ASP A 90 9.53 -0.39 -7.36
N THR A 91 8.37 -0.09 -7.95
CA THR A 91 8.20 1.05 -8.88
C THR A 91 8.43 2.38 -8.17
N MET A 92 7.86 2.55 -6.97
CA MET A 92 8.10 3.75 -6.16
C MET A 92 9.56 3.86 -5.70
N ASN A 93 10.20 2.71 -5.44
CA ASN A 93 11.61 2.62 -5.05
C ASN A 93 12.54 2.97 -6.22
N SER A 94 12.25 2.56 -7.46
CA SER A 94 13.09 2.89 -8.63
C SER A 94 13.13 4.39 -8.92
N TRP A 95 12.08 5.13 -8.57
CA TRP A 95 12.08 6.60 -8.71
C TRP A 95 13.12 7.28 -7.83
N ILE A 96 13.65 6.61 -6.79
CA ILE A 96 14.74 7.16 -5.97
C ILE A 96 16.02 7.31 -6.80
N ASP A 97 16.29 6.33 -7.68
CA ASP A 97 17.44 6.39 -8.59
C ASP A 97 17.25 7.47 -9.67
N GLU A 98 16.01 7.69 -10.11
CA GLU A 98 15.65 8.70 -11.11
C GLU A 98 15.60 10.12 -10.54
N ILE A 99 15.42 10.27 -9.23
CA ILE A 99 15.28 11.55 -8.52
C ILE A 99 16.38 11.65 -7.46
N PRO A 100 17.65 11.86 -7.88
CA PRO A 100 18.77 11.91 -6.96
C PRO A 100 18.68 13.14 -6.04
N PRO A 101 19.32 13.09 -4.85
CA PRO A 101 19.42 14.24 -3.97
C PRO A 101 20.02 15.47 -4.67
N THR A 102 19.43 16.64 -4.47
CA THR A 102 19.96 17.90 -4.99
C THR A 102 20.87 18.56 -3.96
N ASP A 103 21.96 19.19 -4.41
CA ASP A 103 22.73 20.07 -3.54
C ASP A 103 21.87 21.28 -3.11
N GLN A 104 21.91 21.60 -1.82
CA GLN A 104 21.06 22.62 -1.23
C GLN A 104 21.67 23.20 0.07
N PRO A 105 21.48 24.50 0.34
CA PRO A 105 21.96 25.12 1.57
C PRO A 105 21.19 24.66 2.84
N GLN A 106 20.03 24.03 2.65
CA GLN A 106 19.16 23.58 3.74
C GLN A 106 19.69 22.27 4.36
N ARG A 107 19.89 22.28 5.69
CA ARG A 107 20.45 21.14 6.45
C ARG A 107 19.51 19.93 6.59
N PHE A 108 18.20 20.13 6.58
CA PHE A 108 17.21 19.07 6.81
C PHE A 108 16.24 18.95 5.66
N GLY A 109 15.94 17.71 5.26
CA GLY A 109 14.99 17.38 4.20
C GLY A 109 15.52 17.79 2.82
N ASN A 110 15.91 16.80 2.00
CA ASN A 110 16.34 17.09 0.63
C ASN A 110 15.12 17.44 -0.25
N LYS A 111 15.23 18.50 -1.06
CA LYS A 111 14.17 18.91 -2.00
C LYS A 111 13.77 17.81 -2.99
N ALA A 112 14.68 16.89 -3.32
CA ALA A 112 14.38 15.71 -4.13
C ALA A 112 13.19 14.90 -3.59
N PHE A 113 12.99 14.85 -2.27
CA PHE A 113 11.84 14.17 -1.67
C PHE A 113 10.51 14.80 -2.10
N ARG A 114 10.43 16.13 -2.25
CA ARG A 114 9.21 16.79 -2.75
C ARG A 114 8.95 16.43 -4.21
N THR A 115 10.00 16.38 -5.03
CA THR A 115 9.88 15.95 -6.43
C THR A 115 9.36 14.51 -6.52
N TRP A 116 9.86 13.61 -5.65
CA TRP A 116 9.38 12.24 -5.54
C TRP A 116 7.90 12.19 -5.10
N CYS A 117 7.50 12.98 -4.09
CA CYS A 117 6.10 13.06 -3.65
C CYS A 117 5.17 13.59 -4.74
N ASN A 118 5.57 14.65 -5.45
CA ASN A 118 4.76 15.22 -6.53
C ASN A 118 4.53 14.20 -7.64
N ARG A 119 5.56 13.42 -8.01
CA ARG A 119 5.39 12.32 -8.98
C ARG A 119 4.39 11.30 -8.49
N LEU A 120 4.47 10.89 -7.21
CA LEU A 120 3.49 9.95 -6.63
C LEU A 120 2.06 10.52 -6.69
N GLU A 121 1.88 11.81 -6.37
CA GLU A 121 0.57 12.46 -6.44
C GLU A 121 0.00 12.48 -7.86
N GLU A 122 0.84 12.73 -8.87
CA GLU A 122 0.44 12.74 -10.29
C GLU A 122 0.01 11.36 -10.81
N VAL A 123 0.62 10.28 -10.29
CA VAL A 123 0.39 8.91 -10.79
C VAL A 123 -0.42 8.03 -9.84
N ARG A 124 -0.90 8.56 -8.70
CA ARG A 124 -1.53 7.77 -7.62
C ARG A 124 -2.72 6.94 -8.09
N ASP A 125 -3.54 7.48 -8.98
CA ASP A 125 -4.75 6.79 -9.47
C ASP A 125 -4.35 5.66 -10.41
N ASN A 126 -3.41 5.92 -11.32
CA ASN A 126 -2.87 4.92 -12.25
C ASN A 126 -2.15 3.77 -11.52
N ILE A 127 -1.35 4.09 -10.49
CA ILE A 127 -0.56 3.07 -9.77
C ILE A 127 -1.47 2.20 -8.89
N THR A 128 -2.54 2.77 -8.32
CA THR A 128 -3.52 2.00 -7.54
C THR A 128 -4.40 1.14 -8.44
N GLU A 129 -4.85 1.66 -9.59
CA GLU A 129 -5.59 0.87 -10.58
C GLU A 129 -4.76 -0.29 -11.16
N LEU A 130 -3.48 -0.07 -11.41
CA LEU A 130 -2.62 -1.09 -12.02
C LEU A 130 -2.29 -2.25 -11.06
N TYR A 131 -2.12 -1.95 -9.77
CA TYR A 131 -1.56 -2.91 -8.82
C TYR A 131 -2.51 -3.34 -7.69
N VAL A 132 -3.53 -2.57 -7.35
CA VAL A 132 -4.35 -2.80 -6.16
C VAL A 132 -5.80 -3.10 -6.51
N LEU A 133 -6.36 -2.43 -7.51
CA LEU A 133 -7.70 -2.67 -8.04
C LEU A 133 -7.69 -3.71 -9.19
#